data_AF-A0A1B6HUI6-F1
#
_entry.id   AF-A0A1B6HUI6-F1
#
_cell.length_a   1.000
_cell.length_b   1.000
_cell.length_c   1.000
_cell.angle_alpha   90.00
_cell.angle_beta   90.00
_cell.angle_gamma   90.00
#
_symmetry.space_group_name_H-M   'P 1'
#
loop_
_entity.id
_entity.type
_entity.pdbx_description
1 polymer ?
#
loop_
_entity_poly.entity_id
_entity_poly.type
_entity_poly.pdbx_seq_one_letter_code
_entity_poly.pdbx_strand_id
1 'polypeptide(L)'
;MAVGSCFVWTLMGMLAVLCEATEETVAAPVKDEPMFGVLDIVLIVALLGIAGWWLFKRKDDSSSKPVYTIQPTTLGAPSQQTGENSFIKKLKSSGRSLVAFYGSQTGTGEEFAGRIAKEGIRYHLKGMVADPEEYEMGELINMKDIPNSLAVFCLATYGEGDPTDNAMDFYEWLQNGEADLTGLNYAVFGLGNKTYEHYNAVAIYVDKRLEELGATRVFQLGLGDDDANIEDDFITWKDKFWPAVCEHFGMEATGEEVSVRQYQLTEHPEINPERVYTGEVARLHSLTNQRPPYDMKNPFLAPVRVNRELHKSGDRSCMHIEFDINGSKMRYDTGDHVAVYPENDATLVDRLGKLLDADLDTIFTLTNTDEDSSKKHPFPCPTSYRTALTYYIDITSNPRTHILKELSEYAQHPKEKEQLRLMASTSPEGKQLYNQWI
;
A
#
# COMPACT_ATOMS: atom_id res chain seq x y z
N MET A 1 2.44 5.12 -41.87
CA MET A 1 1.05 5.59 -42.11
C MET A 1 0.62 6.32 -40.86
N ALA A 2 0.72 7.63 -40.88
CA ALA A 2 0.35 8.53 -39.81
C ALA A 2 -0.40 9.71 -40.46
N VAL A 3 -1.60 9.94 -39.97
CA VAL A 3 -2.43 11.15 -40.13
C VAL A 3 -2.62 11.60 -38.67
N GLY A 4 -2.54 12.85 -38.26
CA GLY A 4 -2.37 14.14 -38.90
C GLY A 4 -2.61 15.16 -37.78
N SER A 5 -1.78 16.20 -37.72
CA SER A 5 -2.02 17.40 -36.90
C SER A 5 -1.07 18.49 -37.37
N CYS A 6 -1.59 19.45 -38.12
CA CYS A 6 -1.08 20.82 -38.24
C CYS A 6 -2.13 21.63 -38.99
N PHE A 7 -3.05 22.22 -38.24
CA PHE A 7 -3.89 23.33 -38.68
C PHE A 7 -3.30 24.60 -38.07
N VAL A 8 -3.50 25.73 -38.77
CA VAL A 8 -3.05 27.10 -38.49
C VAL A 8 -1.76 27.49 -39.21
N TRP A 9 -1.77 28.69 -39.82
CA TRP A 9 -0.89 29.26 -40.86
C TRP A 9 -1.27 28.74 -42.27
N THR A 10 -2.16 29.39 -43.01
CA THR A 10 -1.83 30.57 -43.83
C THR A 10 -3.12 31.16 -44.39
N LEU A 11 -3.49 32.39 -44.00
CA LEU A 11 -4.57 33.14 -44.66
C LEU A 11 -4.06 34.54 -45.03
N MET A 12 -3.25 34.59 -46.09
CA MET A 12 -2.95 35.83 -46.79
C MET A 12 -2.37 35.48 -48.16
N GLY A 13 -3.15 35.71 -49.22
CA GLY A 13 -2.67 35.58 -50.59
C GLY A 13 -3.68 34.92 -51.51
N MET A 14 -4.56 35.73 -52.09
CA MET A 14 -4.91 35.64 -53.51
C MET A 14 -5.76 36.85 -53.90
N LEU A 15 -5.05 37.91 -54.29
CA LEU A 15 -5.49 38.96 -55.20
C LEU A 15 -5.06 38.55 -56.62
N ALA A 16 -5.81 39.00 -57.63
CA ALA A 16 -5.65 38.78 -59.08
C ALA A 16 -6.17 37.40 -59.55
N VAL A 17 -7.04 37.25 -60.56
CA VAL A 17 -7.32 38.06 -61.76
C VAL A 17 -8.81 37.91 -62.13
N LEU A 18 -9.49 39.03 -62.44
CA LEU A 18 -10.75 39.08 -63.19
C LEU A 18 -10.51 39.85 -64.50
N CYS A 19 -10.92 39.28 -65.63
CA CYS A 19 -11.06 39.97 -66.91
C CYS A 19 -12.29 39.36 -67.59
N GLU A 20 -13.42 40.07 -67.56
CA GLU A 20 -14.29 40.30 -68.72
C GLU A 20 -15.54 41.11 -68.33
N ALA A 21 -15.97 41.89 -69.32
CA ALA A 21 -17.27 42.53 -69.53
C ALA A 21 -17.65 43.76 -68.68
N THR A 22 -17.48 44.89 -69.36
CA THR A 22 -17.99 46.25 -69.14
C THR A 22 -19.51 46.36 -69.10
N GLU A 23 -20.04 47.20 -68.21
CA GLU A 23 -21.18 48.07 -68.51
C GLU A 23 -21.20 49.29 -67.55
N GLU A 24 -21.22 50.48 -68.14
CA GLU A 24 -21.27 51.78 -67.47
C GLU A 24 -22.68 52.06 -66.93
N THR A 25 -22.81 52.65 -65.74
CA THR A 25 -23.87 53.63 -65.43
C THR A 25 -23.49 54.53 -64.23
N VAL A 26 -24.09 55.71 -64.22
CA VAL A 26 -23.64 57.00 -63.67
C VAL A 26 -24.06 57.23 -62.19
N ALA A 27 -23.31 58.10 -61.50
CA ALA A 27 -23.35 58.47 -60.08
C ALA A 27 -24.64 59.12 -59.52
N ALA A 28 -24.83 58.99 -58.19
CA ALA A 28 -25.52 59.95 -57.31
C ALA A 28 -24.93 59.88 -55.88
N PRO A 29 -24.82 61.00 -55.12
CA PRO A 29 -24.16 61.01 -53.81
C PRO A 29 -25.14 60.63 -52.69
N VAL A 30 -24.76 59.68 -51.84
CA VAL A 30 -25.50 59.34 -50.61
C VAL A 30 -24.78 59.98 -49.42
N LYS A 31 -25.54 60.68 -48.58
CA LYS A 31 -25.08 61.40 -47.39
C LYS A 31 -24.49 60.43 -46.37
N ASP A 32 -23.37 60.82 -45.74
CA ASP A 32 -22.76 60.10 -44.62
C ASP A 32 -23.69 60.10 -43.41
N GLU A 33 -24.34 58.97 -43.13
CA GLU A 33 -24.89 58.67 -41.81
C GLU A 33 -23.85 57.91 -40.98
N PRO A 34 -23.68 58.25 -39.69
CA PRO A 34 -22.71 57.56 -38.84
C PRO A 34 -23.07 56.07 -38.73
N MET A 35 -22.08 55.20 -38.93
CA MET A 35 -22.22 53.73 -39.02
C MET A 35 -22.86 53.02 -37.81
N PHE A 36 -23.11 53.73 -36.70
CA PHE A 36 -23.75 53.17 -35.52
C PHE A 36 -24.80 54.14 -34.99
N GLY A 37 -26.06 53.73 -35.01
CA GLY A 37 -27.14 54.46 -34.36
C GLY A 37 -26.97 54.43 -32.85
N VAL A 38 -27.63 55.36 -32.15
CA VAL A 38 -27.65 55.40 -30.67
C VAL A 38 -28.11 54.05 -30.08
N LEU A 39 -29.01 53.35 -30.78
CA LEU A 39 -29.54 52.05 -30.39
C LEU A 39 -28.48 50.93 -30.51
N ASP A 40 -27.60 51.02 -31.51
CA ASP A 40 -26.49 50.07 -31.69
C ASP A 40 -25.41 50.27 -30.61
N ILE A 41 -25.14 51.53 -30.23
CA ILE A 41 -24.21 51.85 -29.15
C ILE A 41 -24.74 51.30 -27.82
N VAL A 42 -26.05 51.44 -27.55
CA VAL A 42 -26.68 50.89 -26.34
C VAL A 42 -26.60 49.36 -26.33
N LEU A 43 -26.82 48.70 -27.46
CA LEU A 43 -26.71 47.24 -27.58
C LEU A 43 -25.27 46.76 -27.38
N ILE A 44 -24.28 47.45 -27.95
CA ILE A 44 -22.86 47.11 -27.77
C ILE A 44 -22.44 47.27 -26.30
N VAL A 45 -22.86 48.36 -25.63
CA VAL A 45 -22.56 48.58 -24.21
C VAL A 45 -23.24 47.52 -23.34
N ALA A 46 -24.48 47.13 -23.65
CA ALA A 46 -25.17 46.05 -22.95
C ALA A 46 -24.47 44.70 -23.14
N LEU A 47 -24.04 44.37 -24.36
CA LEU A 47 -23.30 43.13 -24.66
C LEU A 47 -21.93 43.10 -23.97
N LEU A 48 -21.21 44.22 -23.94
CA LEU A 48 -19.94 44.34 -23.22
C LEU A 48 -20.15 44.25 -21.69
N GLY A 49 -21.25 44.79 -21.17
CA GLY A 49 -21.64 44.65 -19.76
C GLY A 49 -21.95 43.21 -19.38
N ILE A 50 -22.69 42.48 -20.23
CA ILE A 50 -23.00 41.06 -20.04
C ILE A 50 -21.73 40.21 -20.16
N ALA A 51 -20.87 40.48 -21.13
CA ALA A 51 -19.59 39.78 -21.29
C ALA A 51 -18.64 40.04 -20.10
N GLY A 52 -18.59 41.28 -19.61
CA GLY A 52 -17.84 41.66 -18.41
C GLY A 52 -18.38 40.96 -17.17
N TRP A 53 -19.71 40.94 -16.97
CA TRP A 53 -20.34 40.21 -15.87
C TRP A 53 -20.10 38.70 -15.95
N TRP A 54 -20.16 38.11 -17.15
CA TRP A 54 -19.87 36.69 -17.36
C TRP A 54 -18.41 36.35 -17.06
N LEU A 55 -17.46 37.19 -17.47
CA LEU A 55 -16.04 37.01 -17.16
C LEU A 55 -15.74 37.20 -15.67
N PHE A 56 -16.43 38.13 -15.00
CA PHE A 56 -16.25 38.35 -13.56
C PHE A 56 -16.85 37.20 -12.74
N LYS A 57 -18.06 36.73 -13.11
CA LYS A 57 -18.68 35.57 -12.47
C LYS A 57 -17.87 34.28 -12.69
N ARG A 58 -17.18 34.16 -13.83
CA ARG A 58 -16.27 33.05 -14.11
C ARG A 58 -14.95 33.13 -13.32
N LYS A 59 -14.61 34.29 -12.76
CA LYS A 59 -13.42 34.48 -11.91
C LYS A 59 -13.71 34.19 -10.43
N ASP A 60 -14.95 34.40 -9.98
CA ASP A 60 -15.40 34.00 -8.63
C ASP A 60 -15.71 32.49 -8.50
N ASP A 61 -15.87 31.77 -9.63
CA ASP A 61 -15.94 30.30 -9.69
C ASP A 61 -14.54 29.64 -9.69
N SER A 62 -13.48 30.33 -9.23
CA SER A 62 -12.23 29.66 -8.86
C SER A 62 -12.33 28.99 -7.48
N SER A 63 -13.42 28.24 -7.26
CA SER A 63 -13.41 27.15 -6.30
C SER A 63 -12.39 26.14 -6.81
N SER A 64 -11.39 25.81 -5.99
CA SER A 64 -10.49 24.68 -6.16
C SER A 64 -11.21 23.51 -6.83
N LYS A 65 -10.82 23.17 -8.05
CA LYS A 65 -11.29 21.93 -8.66
C LYS A 65 -10.89 20.81 -7.69
N PRO A 66 -11.81 20.01 -7.15
CA PRO A 66 -11.41 18.88 -6.35
C PRO A 66 -10.54 17.99 -7.25
N VAL A 67 -9.37 17.63 -6.74
CA VAL A 67 -8.60 16.52 -7.29
C VAL A 67 -9.52 15.32 -7.08
N TYR A 68 -10.10 14.82 -8.17
CA TYR A 68 -10.86 13.58 -8.11
C TYR A 68 -9.83 12.45 -8.04
N THR A 69 -9.49 12.02 -6.84
CA THR A 69 -8.98 10.67 -6.65
C THR A 69 -10.10 9.73 -7.05
N ILE A 70 -9.91 9.00 -8.13
CA ILE A 70 -10.87 7.99 -8.59
C ILE A 70 -10.78 6.85 -7.58
N GLN A 71 -11.61 6.88 -6.55
CA GLN A 71 -11.89 5.65 -5.83
C GLN A 71 -12.61 4.71 -6.82
N PRO A 72 -12.20 3.43 -6.92
CA PRO A 72 -12.94 2.46 -7.69
C PRO A 72 -14.40 2.50 -7.22
N THR A 73 -15.33 2.55 -8.17
CA THR A 73 -16.76 2.55 -7.89
C THR A 73 -17.12 1.24 -7.17
N THR A 74 -17.06 1.26 -5.84
CA THR A 74 -17.67 0.25 -4.99
C THR A 74 -19.18 0.44 -5.14
N LEU A 75 -19.77 -0.36 -6.01
CA LEU A 75 -21.20 -0.62 -5.99
C LEU A 75 -21.53 -1.14 -4.60
N GLY A 76 -22.02 -0.24 -3.73
CA GLY A 76 -22.59 -0.49 -2.42
C GLY A 76 -21.98 -1.68 -1.69
N ALA A 77 -20.96 -1.43 -0.88
CA ALA A 77 -20.69 -2.32 0.24
C ALA A 77 -22.02 -2.56 0.96
N PRO A 78 -22.46 -3.81 1.16
CA PRO A 78 -23.52 -4.04 2.12
C PRO A 78 -22.99 -3.44 3.42
N SER A 79 -23.77 -2.55 4.02
CA SER A 79 -23.54 -2.06 5.38
C SER A 79 -23.28 -3.27 6.28
N GLN A 80 -22.00 -3.61 6.48
CA GLN A 80 -21.57 -4.69 7.32
C GLN A 80 -21.70 -4.20 8.76
N GLN A 81 -22.21 -5.10 9.58
CA GLN A 81 -22.58 -4.90 10.97
C GLN A 81 -21.42 -4.31 11.78
N THR A 82 -21.47 -3.00 12.05
CA THR A 82 -20.50 -2.24 12.86
C THR A 82 -20.53 -2.58 14.37
N GLY A 83 -21.13 -3.70 14.77
CA GLY A 83 -21.25 -4.09 16.18
C GLY A 83 -20.21 -5.11 16.66
N GLU A 84 -19.64 -5.93 15.76
CA GLU A 84 -18.89 -7.14 16.14
C GLU A 84 -17.36 -7.03 16.00
N ASN A 85 -16.81 -6.18 15.11
CA ASN A 85 -15.37 -6.13 14.86
C ASN A 85 -14.63 -4.99 15.61
N SER A 86 -14.84 -4.87 16.92
CA SER A 86 -14.12 -3.88 17.76
C SER A 86 -12.77 -4.43 18.21
N PHE A 87 -11.67 -3.73 17.94
CA PHE A 87 -10.35 -4.15 18.42
C PHE A 87 -10.23 -3.98 19.94
N ILE A 88 -10.90 -2.99 20.54
CA ILE A 88 -10.90 -2.80 22.00
C ILE A 88 -11.57 -3.98 22.70
N LYS A 89 -12.69 -4.49 22.17
CA LYS A 89 -13.33 -5.70 22.70
C LYS A 89 -12.40 -6.91 22.59
N LYS A 90 -11.71 -7.08 21.44
CA LYS A 90 -10.74 -8.16 21.23
C LYS A 90 -9.58 -8.07 22.23
N LEU A 91 -9.02 -6.88 22.45
CA LEU A 91 -7.96 -6.67 23.43
C LEU A 91 -8.40 -7.08 24.84
N LYS A 92 -9.57 -6.61 25.28
CA LYS A 92 -10.14 -6.93 26.60
C LYS A 92 -10.46 -8.43 26.75
N SER A 93 -11.08 -9.07 25.76
CA SER A 93 -11.46 -10.49 25.86
C SER A 93 -10.27 -11.45 25.86
N SER A 94 -9.18 -11.06 25.22
CA SER A 94 -7.96 -11.88 25.07
C SER A 94 -6.84 -11.56 26.05
N GLY A 95 -7.07 -10.60 26.96
CA GLY A 95 -6.09 -10.12 27.92
C GLY A 95 -4.87 -9.46 27.26
N ARG A 96 -5.08 -8.80 26.11
CA ARG A 96 -4.04 -8.05 25.39
C ARG A 96 -4.05 -6.58 25.78
N SER A 97 -2.86 -6.00 25.83
CA SER A 97 -2.64 -4.58 26.12
C SER A 97 -1.83 -3.87 25.03
N LEU A 98 -1.29 -4.61 24.06
CA LEU A 98 -0.55 -4.05 22.93
C LEU A 98 -1.32 -4.29 21.63
N VAL A 99 -1.46 -3.25 20.82
CA VAL A 99 -1.91 -3.35 19.42
C VAL A 99 -0.86 -2.70 18.52
N ALA A 100 -0.41 -3.43 17.50
CA ALA A 100 0.49 -2.94 16.48
C ALA A 100 -0.27 -2.80 15.15
N PHE A 101 -0.52 -1.57 14.75
CA PHE A 101 -1.13 -1.23 13.46
C PHE A 101 -0.05 -1.12 12.38
N TYR A 102 -0.39 -1.51 11.15
CA TYR A 102 0.49 -1.35 10.00
C TYR A 102 -0.19 -0.59 8.87
N GLY A 103 0.50 0.38 8.29
CA GLY A 103 0.19 0.95 6.99
C GLY A 103 1.19 0.43 5.97
N SER A 104 0.79 -0.50 5.10
CA SER A 104 1.72 -1.18 4.18
C SER A 104 1.08 -1.50 2.84
N GLN A 105 1.80 -1.29 1.73
CA GLN A 105 1.39 -1.76 0.40
C GLN A 105 2.04 -3.11 0.05
N THR A 106 3.33 -3.29 0.39
CA THR A 106 4.14 -4.44 -0.01
C THR A 106 4.55 -5.35 1.15
N GLY A 107 3.96 -5.17 2.34
CA GLY A 107 4.09 -6.09 3.48
C GLY A 107 5.18 -5.76 4.51
N THR A 108 6.14 -4.87 4.23
CA THR A 108 7.22 -4.53 5.18
C THR A 108 6.70 -3.99 6.51
N GLY A 109 5.70 -3.10 6.47
CA GLY A 109 5.09 -2.53 7.68
C GLY A 109 4.30 -3.57 8.48
N GLU A 110 3.62 -4.48 7.79
CA GLU A 110 2.91 -5.61 8.41
C GLU A 110 3.88 -6.54 9.14
N GLU A 111 5.02 -6.86 8.51
CA GLU A 111 6.06 -7.69 9.12
C GLU A 111 6.62 -7.06 10.40
N PHE A 112 6.94 -5.77 10.36
CA PHE A 112 7.45 -5.03 11.51
C PHE A 112 6.43 -4.96 12.66
N ALA A 113 5.16 -4.68 12.37
CA ALA A 113 4.09 -4.71 13.37
C ALA A 113 3.95 -6.11 14.01
N GLY A 114 4.04 -7.17 13.19
CA GLY A 114 4.06 -8.57 13.65
C GLY A 114 5.19 -8.88 14.61
N ARG A 115 6.40 -8.39 14.31
CA ARG A 115 7.58 -8.57 15.19
C ARG A 115 7.41 -7.87 16.52
N ILE A 116 6.86 -6.65 16.53
CA ILE A 116 6.56 -5.91 17.78
C ILE A 116 5.51 -6.65 18.60
N ALA A 117 4.40 -7.08 17.98
CA ALA A 117 3.34 -7.79 18.68
C ALA A 117 3.83 -9.12 19.27
N LYS A 118 4.67 -9.86 18.55
CA LYS A 118 5.28 -11.12 19.02
C LYS A 118 6.22 -10.88 20.19
N GLU A 119 7.06 -9.85 20.11
CA GLU A 119 8.08 -9.59 21.13
C GLU A 119 7.49 -9.02 22.43
N GLY A 120 6.32 -8.38 22.38
CA GLY A 120 5.65 -7.83 23.55
C GLY A 120 5.40 -8.84 24.68
N ILE A 121 5.27 -10.14 24.37
CA ILE A 121 5.13 -11.21 25.37
C ILE A 121 6.30 -11.21 26.37
N ARG A 122 7.52 -10.89 25.93
CA ARG A 122 8.73 -10.80 26.78
C ARG A 122 8.67 -9.65 27.80
N TYR A 123 7.79 -8.69 27.56
CA TYR A 123 7.64 -7.47 28.33
C TYR A 123 6.27 -7.40 29.01
N HIS A 124 5.59 -8.54 29.18
CA HIS A 124 4.25 -8.63 29.77
C HIS A 124 3.16 -7.88 28.99
N LEU A 125 3.41 -7.54 27.72
CA LEU A 125 2.48 -6.89 26.83
C LEU A 125 2.05 -7.86 25.73
N LYS A 126 0.99 -8.64 25.98
CA LYS A 126 0.44 -9.54 24.96
C LYS A 126 -0.09 -8.68 23.80
N GLY A 127 0.52 -8.82 22.63
CA GLY A 127 0.25 -8.03 21.44
C GLY A 127 -0.78 -8.67 20.50
N MET A 128 -1.41 -7.83 19.68
CA MET A 128 -2.03 -8.24 18.41
C MET A 128 -1.58 -7.31 17.28
N VAL A 129 -1.64 -7.84 16.07
CA VAL A 129 -1.45 -7.06 14.83
C VAL A 129 -2.82 -6.69 14.28
N ALA A 130 -2.97 -5.47 13.77
CA ALA A 130 -4.23 -4.99 13.24
C ALA A 130 -4.02 -4.18 11.95
N ASP A 131 -4.85 -4.45 10.95
CA ASP A 131 -4.98 -3.59 9.79
C ASP A 131 -5.89 -2.40 10.15
N PRO A 132 -5.44 -1.14 10.08
CA PRO A 132 -6.29 0.00 10.36
C PRO A 132 -7.53 0.10 9.46
N GLU A 133 -7.53 -0.49 8.25
CA GLU A 133 -8.71 -0.54 7.36
C GLU A 133 -9.82 -1.45 7.90
N GLU A 134 -9.48 -2.46 8.72
CA GLU A 134 -10.45 -3.44 9.24
C GLU A 134 -11.18 -2.96 10.51
N TYR A 135 -10.77 -1.82 11.08
CA TYR A 135 -11.23 -1.34 12.38
C TYR A 135 -11.65 0.13 12.38
N GLU A 136 -12.59 0.46 13.26
CA GLU A 136 -12.95 1.85 13.54
C GLU A 136 -11.89 2.50 14.42
N MET A 137 -11.04 3.34 13.82
CA MET A 137 -9.91 3.97 14.52
C MET A 137 -10.34 4.99 15.57
N GLY A 138 -11.60 5.45 15.54
CA GLY A 138 -12.20 6.22 16.64
C GLY A 138 -12.20 5.49 17.99
N GLU A 139 -12.11 4.15 18.00
CA GLU A 139 -12.01 3.38 19.23
C GLU A 139 -10.70 3.59 20.01
N LEU A 140 -9.67 4.23 19.42
CA LEU A 140 -8.43 4.58 20.11
C LEU A 140 -8.65 5.37 21.40
N ILE A 141 -9.72 6.17 21.49
CA ILE A 141 -10.13 6.92 22.68
C ILE A 141 -10.34 5.99 23.89
N ASN A 142 -10.76 4.74 23.64
CA ASN A 142 -11.07 3.75 24.66
C ASN A 142 -9.85 2.90 25.07
N MET A 143 -8.67 3.12 24.48
CA MET A 143 -7.44 2.41 24.87
C MET A 143 -7.10 2.63 26.35
N LYS A 144 -7.37 3.83 26.88
CA LYS A 144 -7.16 4.18 28.30
C LYS A 144 -7.89 3.29 29.31
N ASP A 145 -8.92 2.56 28.87
CA ASP A 145 -9.64 1.60 29.71
C ASP A 145 -8.85 0.30 29.95
N ILE A 146 -7.80 0.06 29.17
CA ILE A 146 -6.98 -1.14 29.25
C ILE A 146 -5.71 -0.79 30.05
N PRO A 147 -5.41 -1.52 31.13
CA PRO A 147 -4.21 -1.25 31.93
C PRO A 147 -2.95 -1.49 31.10
N ASN A 148 -1.98 -0.58 31.22
CA ASN A 148 -0.71 -0.62 30.49
C ASN A 148 -0.91 -0.74 28.96
N SER A 149 -1.95 -0.09 28.43
CA SER A 149 -2.25 -0.14 27.01
C SER A 149 -1.23 0.62 26.17
N LEU A 150 -0.82 0.05 25.03
CA LEU A 150 0.11 0.64 24.08
C LEU A 150 -0.39 0.42 22.64
N ALA A 151 -0.44 1.49 21.84
CA ALA A 151 -0.64 1.41 20.40
C ALA A 151 0.67 1.70 19.66
N VAL A 152 1.10 0.82 18.78
CA VAL A 152 2.29 1.04 17.94
C VAL A 152 1.87 1.13 16.48
N PHE A 153 2.40 2.10 15.74
CA PHE A 153 2.08 2.32 14.33
C PHE A 153 3.32 2.14 13.47
N CYS A 154 3.31 1.13 12.59
CA CYS A 154 4.35 0.90 11.57
C CYS A 154 3.82 1.40 10.21
N LEU A 155 4.17 2.63 9.82
CA LEU A 155 3.51 3.34 8.72
C LEU A 155 4.47 3.61 7.57
N ALA A 156 4.16 3.06 6.40
CA ALA A 156 4.86 3.40 5.17
C ALA A 156 4.29 4.66 4.51
N THR A 157 5.15 5.40 3.82
CA THR A 157 4.79 6.56 3.00
C THR A 157 4.91 6.19 1.51
N TYR A 158 3.90 6.51 0.72
CA TYR A 158 3.85 6.22 -0.73
C TYR A 158 3.54 7.49 -1.53
N GLY A 159 3.71 7.40 -2.86
CA GLY A 159 3.38 8.47 -3.79
C GLY A 159 4.09 9.78 -3.44
N GLU A 160 3.31 10.85 -3.33
CA GLU A 160 3.78 12.21 -3.03
C GLU A 160 3.63 12.53 -1.53
N GLY A 161 3.97 11.58 -0.66
CA GLY A 161 3.85 11.74 0.79
C GLY A 161 2.52 11.25 1.37
N ASP A 162 1.78 10.43 0.61
CA ASP A 162 0.47 9.90 0.96
C ASP A 162 0.57 8.64 1.83
N PRO A 163 -0.45 8.36 2.67
CA PRO A 163 -0.55 7.09 3.39
C PRO A 163 -0.71 5.91 2.43
N THR A 164 -0.48 4.71 2.94
CA THR A 164 -0.86 3.48 2.24
C THR A 164 -2.38 3.35 2.14
N ASP A 165 -2.86 2.60 1.14
CA ASP A 165 -4.29 2.42 0.87
C ASP A 165 -5.03 1.96 2.13
N ASN A 166 -4.47 0.96 2.82
CA ASN A 166 -5.04 0.39 4.04
C ASN A 166 -5.00 1.34 5.26
N ALA A 167 -4.27 2.46 5.20
CA ALA A 167 -4.17 3.45 6.27
C ALA A 167 -4.82 4.79 5.90
N MET A 168 -5.43 4.91 4.72
CA MET A 168 -6.01 6.16 4.24
C MET A 168 -7.14 6.66 5.16
N ASP A 169 -8.11 5.81 5.50
CA ASP A 169 -9.23 6.18 6.37
C ASP A 169 -8.76 6.64 7.75
N PHE A 170 -7.75 5.97 8.31
CA PHE A 170 -7.12 6.37 9.57
C PHE A 170 -6.45 7.75 9.48
N TYR A 171 -5.73 7.99 8.39
CA TYR A 171 -5.04 9.25 8.15
C TYR A 171 -6.04 10.41 7.98
N GLU A 172 -7.12 10.22 7.22
CA GLU A 172 -8.20 11.19 7.07
C GLU A 172 -8.94 11.44 8.40
N TRP A 173 -9.17 10.41 9.20
CA TRP A 173 -9.76 10.54 10.53
C TRP A 173 -8.89 11.41 11.45
N LEU A 174 -7.56 11.26 11.43
CA LEU A 174 -6.65 12.12 12.18
C LEU A 174 -6.64 13.58 11.69
N GLN A 175 -6.73 13.79 10.37
CA GLN A 175 -6.78 15.13 9.78
C GLN A 175 -8.02 15.91 10.17
N ASN A 176 -9.18 15.25 10.14
CA ASN A 176 -10.47 15.88 10.37
C ASN A 176 -10.94 15.78 11.84
N GLY A 177 -10.32 14.91 12.63
CA GLY A 177 -10.75 14.58 13.98
C GLY A 177 -10.30 15.60 15.03
N GLU A 178 -11.20 15.89 15.98
CA GLU A 178 -10.93 16.65 17.21
C GLU A 178 -11.00 15.71 18.45
N ALA A 179 -10.67 14.43 18.26
CA ALA A 179 -10.78 13.41 19.30
C ALA A 179 -9.81 13.70 20.47
N ASP A 180 -10.28 13.54 21.70
CA ASP A 180 -9.41 13.57 22.87
C ASP A 180 -8.79 12.18 23.10
N LEU A 181 -7.49 12.07 22.80
CA LEU A 181 -6.68 10.87 22.98
C LEU A 181 -5.90 10.87 24.31
N THR A 182 -6.30 11.71 25.27
CA THR A 182 -5.73 11.70 26.63
C THR A 182 -5.80 10.29 27.23
N GLY A 183 -4.64 9.76 27.61
CA GLY A 183 -4.47 8.43 28.18
C GLY A 183 -4.09 7.35 27.17
N LEU A 184 -4.07 7.65 25.86
CA LEU A 184 -3.47 6.76 24.86
C LEU A 184 -1.94 6.85 24.96
N ASN A 185 -1.28 5.73 25.22
CA ASN A 185 0.17 5.62 25.05
C ASN A 185 0.47 5.11 23.64
N TYR A 186 1.41 5.75 22.92
CA TYR A 186 1.74 5.35 21.57
C TYR A 186 3.24 5.42 21.22
N ALA A 187 3.60 4.73 20.15
CA ALA A 187 4.88 4.90 19.45
C ALA A 187 4.68 4.74 17.94
N VAL A 188 5.52 5.39 17.14
CA VAL A 188 5.45 5.34 15.68
C VAL A 188 6.81 4.96 15.11
N PHE A 189 6.83 4.04 14.16
CA PHE A 189 7.96 3.74 13.31
C PHE A 189 7.56 3.97 11.85
N GLY A 190 8.23 4.93 11.21
CA GLY A 190 8.02 5.24 9.81
C GLY A 190 8.88 4.40 8.88
N LEU A 191 8.29 3.99 7.77
CA LEU A 191 8.95 3.37 6.64
C LEU A 191 8.98 4.36 5.48
N GLY A 192 10.15 4.93 5.17
CA GLY A 192 10.33 5.89 4.10
C GLY A 192 11.61 5.61 3.32
N ASN A 193 11.91 6.48 2.37
CA ASN A 193 13.11 6.39 1.55
C ASN A 193 13.62 7.81 1.25
N LYS A 194 14.88 8.11 1.58
CA LYS A 194 15.45 9.47 1.46
C LYS A 194 15.60 9.98 0.02
N THR A 195 15.47 9.11 -0.98
CA THR A 195 15.48 9.52 -2.39
C THR A 195 14.18 10.21 -2.82
N TYR A 196 13.09 10.05 -2.06
CA TYR A 196 11.82 10.73 -2.27
C TYR A 196 11.79 12.08 -1.56
N GLU A 197 11.04 13.03 -2.13
CA GLU A 197 10.88 14.37 -1.57
C GLU A 197 10.24 14.34 -0.17
N HIS A 198 9.24 13.48 0.00
CA HIS A 198 8.42 13.37 1.21
C HIS A 198 8.87 12.21 2.12
N TYR A 199 10.12 12.26 2.59
CA TYR A 199 10.69 11.25 3.49
C TYR A 199 9.87 11.07 4.78
N ASN A 200 9.26 9.89 4.97
CA ASN A 200 8.48 9.52 6.17
C ASN A 200 7.30 10.46 6.50
N ALA A 201 6.76 11.18 5.51
CA ALA A 201 5.76 12.22 5.74
C ALA A 201 4.55 11.75 6.56
N VAL A 202 4.05 10.55 6.28
CA VAL A 202 2.88 9.98 6.97
C VAL A 202 3.18 9.69 8.44
N ALA A 203 4.31 9.04 8.72
CA ALA A 203 4.70 8.71 10.08
C ALA A 203 4.99 9.96 10.92
N ILE A 204 5.65 10.96 10.32
CA ILE A 204 5.90 12.27 10.94
C ILE A 204 4.56 12.97 11.26
N TYR A 205 3.62 12.95 10.31
CA TYR A 205 2.29 13.53 10.51
C TYR A 205 1.53 12.84 11.64
N VAL A 206 1.42 11.51 11.60
CA VAL A 206 0.68 10.72 12.60
C VAL A 206 1.30 10.89 13.99
N ASP A 207 2.62 10.81 14.11
CA ASP A 207 3.31 10.99 15.39
C ASP A 207 3.03 12.37 15.99
N LYS A 208 3.11 13.44 15.18
CA LYS A 208 2.79 14.79 15.63
C LYS A 208 1.31 14.95 15.99
N ARG A 209 0.42 14.41 15.15
CA ARG A 209 -1.03 14.58 15.30
C ARG A 209 -1.57 13.86 16.53
N LEU A 210 -1.07 12.67 16.84
CA LEU A 210 -1.44 11.94 18.05
C LEU A 210 -1.08 12.73 19.33
N GLU A 211 0.10 13.34 19.37
CA GLU A 211 0.53 14.21 20.48
C GLU A 211 -0.35 15.47 20.60
N GLU A 212 -0.70 16.12 19.48
CA GLU A 212 -1.61 17.27 19.46
C GLU A 212 -3.01 16.94 20.01
N LEU A 213 -3.47 15.70 19.81
CA LEU A 213 -4.75 15.19 20.31
C LEU A 213 -4.67 14.69 21.78
N GLY A 214 -3.53 14.83 22.45
CA GLY A 214 -3.35 14.51 23.88
C GLY A 214 -2.79 13.12 24.19
N ALA A 215 -2.43 12.34 23.16
CA ALA A 215 -1.77 11.05 23.37
C ALA A 215 -0.35 11.22 23.92
N THR A 216 0.14 10.24 24.66
CA THR A 216 1.48 10.23 25.26
C THR A 216 2.44 9.40 24.42
N ARG A 217 3.45 10.05 23.84
CA ARG A 217 4.54 9.38 23.11
C ARG A 217 5.45 8.64 24.09
N VAL A 218 5.51 7.30 24.00
CA VAL A 218 6.33 6.45 24.87
C VAL A 218 7.78 6.38 24.39
N PHE A 219 8.00 6.42 23.08
CA PHE A 219 9.33 6.38 22.49
C PHE A 219 9.39 7.27 21.26
N GLN A 220 10.57 7.83 20.98
CA GLN A 220 10.77 8.73 19.85
C GLN A 220 10.40 8.09 18.51
N LEU A 221 9.89 8.91 17.59
CA LEU A 221 9.58 8.50 16.22
C LEU A 221 10.79 7.83 15.55
N GLY A 222 10.59 6.64 15.02
CA GLY A 222 11.56 5.98 14.15
C GLY A 222 11.41 6.46 12.71
N LEU A 223 12.53 6.71 12.03
CA LEU A 223 12.55 7.13 10.62
C LEU A 223 13.41 6.13 9.84
N GLY A 224 12.79 5.05 9.37
CA GLY A 224 13.45 4.04 8.55
C GLY A 224 13.70 4.54 7.13
N ASP A 225 14.83 4.13 6.55
CA ASP A 225 15.28 4.50 5.21
C ASP A 225 15.53 3.28 4.32
N ASP A 226 14.63 3.07 3.36
CA ASP A 226 14.70 1.98 2.38
C ASP A 226 15.73 2.22 1.27
N ASP A 227 16.31 3.43 1.14
CA ASP A 227 17.48 3.66 0.27
C ASP A 227 18.75 2.96 0.81
N ALA A 228 18.80 2.80 2.14
CA ALA A 228 19.93 2.19 2.84
C ALA A 228 19.56 0.77 3.30
N ASN A 229 19.18 0.61 4.57
CA ASN A 229 18.79 -0.67 5.13
C ASN A 229 17.74 -0.45 6.21
N ILE A 230 16.48 -0.44 5.78
CA ILE A 230 15.32 -0.24 6.64
C ILE A 230 15.20 -1.31 7.74
N GLU A 231 15.68 -2.53 7.48
CA GLU A 231 15.71 -3.61 8.47
C GLU A 231 16.64 -3.24 9.64
N ASP A 232 17.81 -2.65 9.34
CA ASP A 232 18.75 -2.22 10.37
C ASP A 232 18.23 -1.04 11.21
N ASP A 233 17.58 -0.07 10.55
CA ASP A 233 16.92 1.05 11.22
C ASP A 233 15.83 0.55 12.17
N PHE A 234 15.01 -0.40 11.71
CA PHE A 234 13.95 -0.99 12.51
C PHE A 234 14.49 -1.73 13.73
N ILE A 235 15.50 -2.59 13.57
CA ILE A 235 16.10 -3.31 14.68
C ILE A 235 16.72 -2.33 15.68
N THR A 236 17.47 -1.35 15.19
CA THR A 236 18.12 -0.33 16.04
C THR A 236 17.10 0.50 16.83
N TRP A 237 15.96 0.82 16.22
CA TRP A 237 14.85 1.48 16.89
C TRP A 237 14.19 0.57 17.93
N LYS A 238 13.86 -0.68 17.54
CA LYS A 238 13.17 -1.67 18.38
C LYS A 238 13.95 -2.04 19.64
N ASP A 239 15.27 -2.18 19.53
CA ASP A 239 16.15 -2.52 20.66
C ASP A 239 16.21 -1.41 21.72
N LYS A 240 15.91 -0.16 21.34
CA LYS A 240 15.80 0.99 22.26
C LYS A 240 14.36 1.24 22.71
N PHE A 241 13.39 0.92 21.85
CA PHE A 241 11.97 1.03 22.11
C PHE A 241 11.55 0.20 23.33
N TRP A 242 11.93 -1.08 23.38
CA TRP A 242 11.49 -1.96 24.48
C TRP A 242 11.99 -1.52 25.86
N PRO A 243 13.27 -1.14 26.05
CA PRO A 243 13.72 -0.53 27.30
C PRO A 243 12.89 0.70 27.73
N ALA A 244 12.54 1.59 26.79
CA ALA A 244 11.72 2.77 27.08
C ALA A 244 10.28 2.39 27.50
N VAL A 245 9.69 1.39 26.85
CA VAL A 245 8.38 0.83 27.23
C VAL A 245 8.41 0.26 28.65
N CYS A 246 9.46 -0.49 29.00
CA CYS A 246 9.66 -1.00 30.36
C CYS A 246 9.76 0.11 31.40
N GLU A 247 10.56 1.15 31.12
CA GLU A 247 10.71 2.31 32.00
C GLU A 247 9.38 3.06 32.20
N HIS A 248 8.63 3.29 31.11
CA HIS A 248 7.35 4.00 31.15
C HIS A 248 6.27 3.28 31.96
N PHE A 249 6.16 1.95 31.81
CA PHE A 249 5.16 1.15 32.53
C PHE A 249 5.67 0.56 33.85
N GLY A 250 6.93 0.77 34.22
CA GLY A 250 7.55 0.20 35.43
C GLY A 250 7.60 -1.32 35.41
N MET A 251 7.89 -1.92 34.25
CA MET A 251 7.93 -3.36 34.04
C MET A 251 9.37 -3.86 33.84
N GLU A 252 9.63 -5.11 34.21
CA GLU A 252 10.89 -5.79 33.91
C GLU A 252 10.70 -6.82 32.79
N ALA A 253 11.72 -7.00 31.96
CA ALA A 253 11.72 -8.03 30.92
C ALA A 253 11.85 -9.42 31.55
N THR A 254 11.12 -10.42 31.04
CA THR A 254 11.16 -11.79 31.57
C THR A 254 12.44 -12.57 31.22
N GLY A 255 13.42 -11.93 30.56
CA GLY A 255 14.77 -12.46 30.35
C GLY A 255 14.90 -13.62 29.35
N GLU A 256 13.85 -14.39 29.10
CA GLU A 256 13.90 -15.55 28.21
C GLU A 256 13.55 -15.17 26.76
N GLU A 257 14.51 -15.32 25.85
CA GLU A 257 14.22 -15.45 24.42
C GLU A 257 13.64 -16.83 24.16
N VAL A 258 12.32 -16.97 24.28
CA VAL A 258 11.65 -18.19 23.85
C VAL A 258 11.39 -18.07 22.35
N SER A 259 12.02 -18.91 21.53
CA SER A 259 11.59 -19.10 20.13
C SER A 259 10.21 -19.75 20.15
N VAL A 260 9.17 -18.92 20.05
CA VAL A 260 7.79 -19.38 19.95
C VAL A 260 7.41 -19.46 18.48
N ARG A 261 6.98 -20.65 18.05
CA ARG A 261 6.42 -20.89 16.71
C ARG A 261 5.02 -20.27 16.66
N GLN A 262 4.82 -19.37 15.70
CA GLN A 262 3.54 -18.69 15.52
C GLN A 262 2.47 -19.59 14.89
N TYR A 263 2.89 -20.63 14.16
CA TYR A 263 1.97 -21.53 13.47
C TYR A 263 2.28 -22.98 13.81
N GLN A 264 1.21 -23.75 13.98
CA GLN A 264 1.24 -25.20 14.13
C GLN A 264 0.98 -25.86 12.77
N LEU A 265 1.85 -26.81 12.40
CA LEU A 265 1.70 -27.63 11.21
C LEU A 265 0.68 -28.75 11.44
N THR A 266 -0.21 -28.95 10.47
CA THR A 266 -1.08 -30.14 10.39
C THR A 266 -1.06 -30.65 8.96
N GLU A 267 -0.60 -31.89 8.76
CA GLU A 267 -0.60 -32.56 7.46
C GLU A 267 -1.91 -33.30 7.22
N HIS A 268 -2.34 -33.33 5.96
CA HIS A 268 -3.63 -33.89 5.54
C HIS A 268 -3.42 -34.94 4.45
N PRO A 269 -3.09 -36.20 4.80
CA PRO A 269 -2.84 -37.26 3.81
C PRO A 269 -4.10 -37.66 3.02
N GLU A 270 -5.29 -37.49 3.61
CA GLU A 270 -6.58 -37.82 3.00
C GLU A 270 -7.53 -36.63 3.09
N ILE A 271 -7.37 -35.68 2.16
CA ILE A 271 -8.26 -34.52 2.02
C ILE A 271 -8.91 -34.49 0.63
N ASN A 272 -10.17 -34.05 0.57
CA ASN A 272 -10.83 -33.81 -0.71
C ASN A 272 -10.06 -32.71 -1.47
N PRO A 273 -9.55 -32.97 -2.70
CA PRO A 273 -8.84 -31.98 -3.51
C PRO A 273 -9.63 -30.69 -3.75
N GLU A 274 -10.97 -30.75 -3.77
CA GLU A 274 -11.84 -29.57 -3.88
C GLU A 274 -11.79 -28.65 -2.65
N ARG A 275 -11.10 -29.02 -1.58
CA ARG A 275 -10.91 -28.18 -0.39
C ARG A 275 -9.51 -27.57 -0.30
N VAL A 276 -8.66 -27.84 -1.28
CA VAL A 276 -7.24 -27.45 -1.30
C VAL A 276 -7.07 -26.25 -2.22
N TYR A 277 -6.39 -25.22 -1.72
CA TYR A 277 -6.00 -24.06 -2.51
C TYR A 277 -4.90 -24.45 -3.50
N THR A 278 -4.97 -23.89 -4.70
CA THR A 278 -4.05 -24.18 -5.81
C THR A 278 -3.40 -22.92 -6.39
N GLY A 279 -3.40 -21.81 -5.65
CA GLY A 279 -2.78 -20.53 -6.04
C GLY A 279 -3.71 -19.32 -5.88
N GLU A 280 -4.98 -19.52 -5.49
CA GLU A 280 -5.92 -18.43 -5.28
C GLU A 280 -5.52 -17.54 -4.09
N VAL A 281 -5.65 -16.21 -4.25
CA VAL A 281 -5.19 -15.23 -3.25
C VAL A 281 -6.01 -15.27 -1.95
N ALA A 282 -7.33 -15.45 -2.03
CA ALA A 282 -8.19 -15.38 -0.86
C ALA A 282 -9.30 -16.44 -0.86
N ARG A 283 -10.21 -16.39 -1.84
CA ARG A 283 -11.36 -17.29 -1.89
C ARG A 283 -11.02 -18.55 -2.68
N LEU A 284 -11.24 -19.72 -2.07
CA LEU A 284 -11.10 -21.02 -2.73
C LEU A 284 -11.89 -21.07 -4.05
N HIS A 285 -11.23 -21.56 -5.11
CA HIS A 285 -11.74 -21.63 -6.48
C HIS A 285 -12.04 -20.29 -7.15
N SER A 286 -11.52 -19.16 -6.65
CA SER A 286 -11.73 -17.86 -7.31
C SER A 286 -11.05 -17.77 -8.68
N LEU A 287 -9.91 -18.45 -8.87
CA LEU A 287 -9.21 -18.49 -10.16
C LEU A 287 -10.00 -19.26 -11.22
N THR A 288 -10.80 -20.27 -10.85
CA THR A 288 -11.67 -21.00 -11.78
C THR A 288 -13.04 -20.34 -11.93
N ASN A 289 -13.62 -19.87 -10.83
CA ASN A 289 -14.93 -19.24 -10.78
C ASN A 289 -14.82 -17.71 -10.69
N GLN A 290 -14.28 -17.11 -11.75
CA GLN A 290 -14.06 -15.67 -11.84
C GLN A 290 -15.38 -14.89 -11.84
N ARG A 291 -15.55 -13.99 -10.86
CA ARG A 291 -16.71 -13.10 -10.75
C ARG A 291 -16.26 -11.70 -10.33
N PRO A 292 -16.74 -10.62 -10.97
CA PRO A 292 -16.46 -9.25 -10.55
C PRO A 292 -17.16 -8.91 -9.21
N PRO A 293 -16.71 -7.86 -8.48
CA PRO A 293 -15.58 -6.98 -8.82
C PRO A 293 -14.22 -7.70 -8.66
N TYR A 294 -13.22 -7.20 -9.39
CA TYR A 294 -11.85 -7.69 -9.31
C TYR A 294 -10.98 -6.65 -8.61
N ASP A 295 -10.17 -7.11 -7.68
CA ASP A 295 -9.33 -6.31 -6.79
C ASP A 295 -8.14 -7.17 -6.31
N MET A 296 -7.38 -6.67 -5.34
CA MET A 296 -6.23 -7.37 -4.76
C MET A 296 -6.61 -8.74 -4.17
N LYS A 297 -7.79 -8.90 -3.58
CA LYS A 297 -8.24 -10.16 -2.95
C LYS A 297 -8.92 -11.10 -3.96
N ASN A 298 -9.29 -10.60 -5.14
CA ASN A 298 -9.91 -11.35 -6.23
C ASN A 298 -9.37 -10.88 -7.60
N PRO A 299 -8.15 -11.27 -7.99
CA PRO A 299 -7.55 -10.81 -9.24
C PRO A 299 -8.26 -11.40 -10.47
N PHE A 300 -8.25 -10.63 -11.57
CA PHE A 300 -8.76 -11.08 -12.86
C PHE A 300 -7.69 -11.85 -13.66
N LEU A 301 -8.02 -13.04 -14.14
CA LEU A 301 -7.15 -13.80 -15.05
C LEU A 301 -7.23 -13.27 -16.49
N ALA A 302 -6.51 -12.17 -16.75
CA ALA A 302 -6.46 -11.53 -18.06
C ALA A 302 -5.60 -12.31 -19.08
N PRO A 303 -6.15 -12.72 -20.23
CA PRO A 303 -5.36 -13.33 -21.30
C PRO A 303 -4.30 -12.37 -21.85
N VAL A 304 -3.07 -12.83 -21.98
CA VAL A 304 -2.00 -12.08 -22.67
C VAL A 304 -2.23 -12.17 -24.18
N ARG A 305 -2.51 -11.04 -24.83
CA ARG A 305 -2.74 -10.94 -26.29
C ARG A 305 -1.47 -10.66 -27.06
N VAL A 306 -0.61 -9.82 -26.49
CA VAL A 306 0.68 -9.45 -27.07
C VAL A 306 1.73 -9.66 -26.01
N ASN A 307 2.84 -10.28 -26.41
CA ASN A 307 4.09 -10.30 -25.67
C ASN A 307 5.21 -10.22 -26.71
N ARG A 308 5.89 -9.08 -26.78
CA ARG A 308 6.95 -8.84 -27.77
C ARG A 308 8.11 -8.06 -27.18
N GLU A 309 9.31 -8.39 -27.66
CA GLU A 309 10.53 -7.67 -27.34
C GLU A 309 10.52 -6.26 -27.98
N LEU A 310 10.89 -5.25 -27.18
CA LEU A 310 11.05 -3.86 -27.60
C LEU A 310 12.50 -3.57 -27.99
N HIS A 311 13.47 -4.16 -27.29
CA HIS A 311 14.86 -3.98 -27.63
C HIS A 311 15.23 -4.79 -28.87
N LYS A 312 15.93 -4.16 -29.81
CA LYS A 312 16.38 -4.84 -31.03
C LYS A 312 17.80 -5.39 -30.91
N SER A 313 18.52 -5.00 -29.86
CA SER A 313 19.93 -5.31 -29.62
C SER A 313 20.31 -4.96 -28.18
N GLY A 314 21.42 -5.54 -27.69
CA GLY A 314 21.94 -5.34 -26.34
C GLY A 314 21.63 -6.52 -25.42
N ASP A 315 22.14 -6.45 -24.19
CA ASP A 315 22.13 -7.58 -23.25
C ASP A 315 20.90 -7.62 -22.32
N ARG A 316 19.98 -6.65 -22.44
CA ARG A 316 18.78 -6.55 -21.60
C ARG A 316 17.52 -6.78 -22.44
N SER A 317 16.55 -7.47 -21.87
CA SER A 317 15.19 -7.60 -22.44
C SER A 317 14.27 -6.50 -21.90
N CYS A 318 13.41 -5.95 -22.75
CA CYS A 318 12.32 -5.06 -22.41
C CYS A 318 11.09 -5.47 -23.21
N MET A 319 10.01 -5.90 -22.54
CA MET A 319 8.84 -6.46 -23.19
C MET A 319 7.67 -5.48 -23.22
N HIS A 320 6.91 -5.51 -24.32
CA HIS A 320 5.58 -4.91 -24.41
C HIS A 320 4.54 -6.02 -24.29
N ILE A 321 3.71 -5.91 -23.26
CA ILE A 321 2.68 -6.89 -22.91
C ILE A 321 1.30 -6.23 -22.97
N GLU A 322 0.34 -6.88 -23.60
CA GLU A 322 -1.07 -6.44 -23.63
C GLU A 322 -1.96 -7.49 -22.96
N PHE A 323 -2.66 -7.07 -21.91
CA PHE A 323 -3.63 -7.89 -21.17
C PHE A 323 -5.05 -7.59 -21.67
N ASP A 324 -5.79 -8.62 -22.05
CA ASP A 324 -7.20 -8.49 -22.43
C ASP A 324 -8.09 -8.51 -21.19
N ILE A 325 -8.72 -7.38 -20.91
CA ILE A 325 -9.63 -7.21 -19.77
C ILE A 325 -11.11 -7.24 -20.19
N ASN A 326 -11.44 -7.64 -21.42
CA ASN A 326 -12.82 -7.69 -21.89
C ASN A 326 -13.68 -8.60 -20.99
N GLY A 327 -14.86 -8.11 -20.64
CA GLY A 327 -15.79 -8.81 -19.74
C GLY A 327 -15.48 -8.67 -18.25
N SER A 328 -14.30 -8.18 -17.86
CA SER A 328 -13.95 -7.96 -16.45
C SER A 328 -14.72 -6.82 -15.79
N LYS A 329 -15.20 -5.86 -16.60
CA LYS A 329 -15.78 -4.57 -16.18
C LYS A 329 -14.81 -3.65 -15.43
N MET A 330 -13.51 -3.96 -15.42
CA MET A 330 -12.48 -3.07 -14.88
C MET A 330 -12.43 -1.77 -15.67
N ARG A 331 -12.06 -0.69 -14.98
CA ARG A 331 -11.86 0.65 -15.54
C ARG A 331 -10.48 1.11 -15.10
N TYR A 332 -9.79 1.82 -15.97
CA TYR A 332 -8.51 2.45 -15.68
C TYR A 332 -8.36 3.67 -16.59
N ASP A 333 -7.56 4.63 -16.15
CA ASP A 333 -7.13 5.80 -16.90
C ASP A 333 -5.62 5.74 -17.19
N THR A 334 -5.16 6.61 -18.11
CA THR A 334 -3.73 6.69 -18.41
C THR A 334 -2.98 7.27 -17.21
N GLY A 335 -2.01 6.51 -16.70
CA GLY A 335 -1.28 6.84 -15.47
C GLY A 335 -1.59 5.89 -14.32
N ASP A 336 -2.68 5.12 -14.41
CA ASP A 336 -2.98 4.06 -13.45
C ASP A 336 -1.97 2.92 -13.55
N HIS A 337 -1.87 2.17 -12.45
CA HIS A 337 -0.97 1.03 -12.32
C HIS A 337 -1.74 -0.29 -12.48
N VAL A 338 -1.05 -1.31 -12.98
CA VAL A 338 -1.53 -2.69 -13.00
C VAL A 338 -0.67 -3.52 -12.05
N ALA A 339 -1.31 -4.16 -11.06
CA ALA A 339 -0.67 -5.14 -10.20
C ALA A 339 -0.83 -6.55 -10.79
N VAL A 340 0.23 -7.35 -10.71
CA VAL A 340 0.25 -8.73 -11.22
C VAL A 340 0.77 -9.64 -10.12
N TYR A 341 0.07 -10.74 -9.87
CA TYR A 341 0.55 -11.83 -9.02
C TYR A 341 1.43 -12.79 -9.85
N PRO A 342 2.75 -12.86 -9.61
CA PRO A 342 3.64 -13.74 -10.35
C PRO A 342 3.64 -15.17 -9.78
N GLU A 343 4.32 -16.06 -10.49
CA GLU A 343 4.67 -17.40 -10.00
C GLU A 343 6.19 -17.53 -9.93
N ASN A 344 6.72 -18.15 -8.87
CA ASN A 344 8.14 -18.47 -8.80
C ASN A 344 8.53 -19.53 -9.84
N ASP A 345 9.79 -19.51 -10.27
CA ASP A 345 10.35 -20.53 -11.17
C ASP A 345 10.24 -21.94 -10.55
N ALA A 346 9.54 -22.83 -11.24
CA ALA A 346 9.36 -24.23 -10.82
C ALA A 346 10.69 -24.94 -10.57
N THR A 347 11.75 -24.60 -11.32
CA THR A 347 13.09 -25.17 -11.15
C THR A 347 13.68 -24.79 -9.79
N LEU A 348 13.46 -23.55 -9.35
CA LEU A 348 13.91 -23.06 -8.04
C LEU A 348 13.13 -23.74 -6.92
N VAL A 349 11.80 -23.85 -7.06
CA VAL A 349 10.93 -24.56 -6.11
C VAL A 349 11.35 -26.02 -5.95
N ASP A 350 11.54 -26.74 -7.07
CA ASP A 350 12.00 -28.13 -7.06
C ASP A 350 13.38 -28.30 -6.43
N ARG A 351 14.30 -27.35 -6.70
CA ARG A 351 15.63 -27.37 -6.09
C ARG A 351 15.54 -27.17 -4.57
N LEU A 352 14.68 -26.29 -4.10
CA LEU A 352 14.47 -26.05 -2.67
C LEU A 352 13.92 -27.31 -1.97
N GLY A 353 12.90 -27.96 -2.57
CA GLY A 353 12.38 -29.23 -2.05
C GLY A 353 13.44 -30.33 -1.95
N LYS A 354 14.30 -30.45 -2.98
CA LYS A 354 15.42 -31.41 -2.98
C LYS A 354 16.46 -31.10 -1.90
N LEU A 355 16.80 -29.82 -1.69
CA LEU A 355 17.77 -29.41 -0.67
C LEU A 355 17.26 -29.66 0.75
N LEU A 356 15.95 -29.55 0.97
CA LEU A 356 15.31 -29.77 2.26
C LEU A 356 14.83 -31.22 2.48
N ASP A 357 15.00 -32.10 1.49
CA ASP A 357 14.51 -33.49 1.50
C ASP A 357 13.02 -33.60 1.87
N ALA A 358 12.20 -32.73 1.26
CA ALA A 358 10.77 -32.62 1.54
C ALA A 358 9.93 -33.04 0.34
N ASP A 359 8.84 -33.78 0.59
CA ASP A 359 7.81 -34.05 -0.42
C ASP A 359 6.94 -32.80 -0.61
N LEU A 360 7.18 -32.09 -1.71
CA LEU A 360 6.51 -30.83 -2.00
C LEU A 360 5.01 -30.97 -2.28
N ASP A 361 4.52 -32.17 -2.60
CA ASP A 361 3.11 -32.39 -2.90
C ASP A 361 2.30 -32.73 -1.62
N THR A 362 2.96 -32.80 -0.46
CA THR A 362 2.31 -32.95 0.85
C THR A 362 1.34 -31.80 1.10
N ILE A 363 0.06 -32.12 1.33
CA ILE A 363 -0.96 -31.14 1.69
C ILE A 363 -0.92 -30.86 3.19
N PHE A 364 -0.87 -29.58 3.56
CA PHE A 364 -0.80 -29.17 4.95
C PHE A 364 -1.64 -27.91 5.24
N THR A 365 -1.72 -27.58 6.53
CA THR A 365 -2.24 -26.32 7.05
C THR A 365 -1.28 -25.81 8.11
N LEU A 366 -1.03 -24.50 8.09
CA LEU A 366 -0.37 -23.78 9.18
C LEU A 366 -1.42 -22.97 9.93
N THR A 367 -1.82 -23.43 11.11
CA THR A 367 -2.82 -22.75 11.95
C THR A 367 -2.12 -21.90 12.98
N ASN A 368 -2.51 -20.63 13.11
CA ASN A 368 -1.96 -19.72 14.09
C ASN A 368 -2.17 -20.28 15.50
N THR A 369 -1.11 -20.33 16.31
CA THR A 369 -1.17 -20.81 17.70
C THR A 369 -1.90 -19.83 18.61
N ASP A 370 -2.06 -18.59 18.14
CA ASP A 370 -2.95 -17.61 18.75
C ASP A 370 -4.40 -17.78 18.26
N GLU A 371 -5.22 -18.44 19.08
CA GLU A 371 -6.63 -18.72 18.78
C GLU A 371 -7.48 -17.45 18.57
N ASP A 372 -7.06 -16.31 19.14
CA ASP A 372 -7.79 -15.04 19.03
C ASP A 372 -7.38 -14.22 17.80
N SER A 373 -6.28 -14.59 17.12
CA SER A 373 -5.78 -13.88 15.94
C SER A 373 -6.79 -13.93 14.80
N SER A 374 -7.02 -12.82 14.10
CA SER A 374 -7.80 -12.80 12.86
C SER A 374 -7.07 -13.50 11.71
N LYS A 375 -5.73 -13.38 11.67
CA LYS A 375 -4.86 -14.05 10.70
C LYS A 375 -4.64 -15.51 11.11
N LYS A 376 -5.61 -16.37 10.75
CA LYS A 376 -5.61 -17.81 11.08
C LYS A 376 -4.50 -18.60 10.39
N HIS A 377 -4.08 -18.17 9.21
CA HIS A 377 -3.08 -18.84 8.39
C HIS A 377 -2.09 -17.80 7.84
N PRO A 378 -0.83 -18.16 7.56
CA PRO A 378 0.14 -17.25 6.98
C PRO A 378 -0.17 -16.91 5.52
N PHE A 379 -0.85 -17.83 4.82
CA PHE A 379 -1.30 -17.76 3.44
C PHE A 379 -2.50 -18.72 3.27
N PRO A 380 -3.22 -18.73 2.12
CA PRO A 380 -4.38 -19.59 1.91
C PRO A 380 -4.08 -21.08 2.17
N CYS A 381 -4.83 -21.67 3.10
CA CYS A 381 -4.70 -23.06 3.55
C CYS A 381 -6.06 -23.77 3.56
N PRO A 382 -6.13 -25.11 3.41
CA PRO A 382 -5.00 -26.03 3.20
C PRO A 382 -4.41 -25.93 1.78
N THR A 383 -3.11 -26.22 1.64
CA THR A 383 -2.37 -26.15 0.38
C THR A 383 -1.17 -27.11 0.39
N SER A 384 -0.54 -27.36 -0.76
CA SER A 384 0.72 -28.12 -0.84
C SER A 384 1.94 -27.23 -0.58
N TYR A 385 3.09 -27.81 -0.20
CA TYR A 385 4.34 -27.03 -0.08
C TYR A 385 4.74 -26.43 -1.44
N ARG A 386 4.54 -27.19 -2.52
CA ARG A 386 4.76 -26.72 -3.90
C ARG A 386 3.96 -25.47 -4.19
N THR A 387 2.64 -25.51 -3.96
CA THR A 387 1.75 -24.38 -4.22
C THR A 387 2.13 -23.18 -3.35
N ALA A 388 2.43 -23.39 -2.07
CA ALA A 388 2.86 -22.29 -1.21
C ALA A 388 4.16 -21.62 -1.71
N LEU A 389 5.17 -22.41 -2.08
CA LEU A 389 6.45 -21.92 -2.59
C LEU A 389 6.34 -21.31 -4.00
N THR A 390 5.38 -21.74 -4.81
CA THR A 390 5.16 -21.17 -6.15
C THR A 390 4.42 -19.85 -6.11
N TYR A 391 3.39 -19.72 -5.27
CA TYR A 391 2.41 -18.63 -5.36
C TYR A 391 2.39 -17.66 -4.18
N TYR A 392 2.75 -18.11 -2.97
CA TYR A 392 2.44 -17.37 -1.74
C TYR A 392 3.67 -16.86 -0.99
N ILE A 393 4.86 -17.37 -1.32
CA ILE A 393 6.08 -17.12 -0.57
C ILE A 393 7.13 -16.54 -1.51
N ASP A 394 7.78 -15.47 -1.08
CA ASP A 394 8.99 -14.98 -1.72
C ASP A 394 10.17 -15.87 -1.35
N ILE A 395 10.78 -16.49 -2.37
CA ILE A 395 11.96 -17.35 -2.24
C ILE A 395 13.17 -16.78 -3.00
N THR A 396 13.09 -15.51 -3.42
CA THR A 396 14.06 -14.85 -4.28
C THR A 396 14.70 -13.63 -3.63
N SER A 397 13.98 -12.93 -2.76
CA SER A 397 14.54 -11.83 -1.99
C SER A 397 15.53 -12.30 -0.94
N ASN A 398 16.44 -11.40 -0.58
CA ASN A 398 17.40 -11.63 0.49
C ASN A 398 16.67 -11.88 1.82
N PRO A 399 16.99 -12.98 2.54
CA PRO A 399 16.31 -13.32 3.78
C PRO A 399 16.64 -12.29 4.88
N ARG A 400 15.60 -11.83 5.58
CA ARG A 400 15.74 -10.88 6.69
C ARG A 400 16.51 -11.52 7.87
N THR A 401 17.14 -10.67 8.67
CA THR A 401 17.98 -11.08 9.83
C THR A 401 17.25 -12.01 10.81
N HIS A 402 15.96 -11.77 11.07
CA HIS A 402 15.16 -12.61 11.96
C HIS A 402 14.95 -14.02 11.40
N ILE A 403 14.89 -14.19 10.07
CA ILE A 403 14.82 -15.51 9.43
C ILE A 403 16.15 -16.24 9.66
N LEU A 404 17.28 -15.56 9.47
CA LEU A 404 18.62 -16.13 9.73
C LEU A 404 18.77 -16.58 11.18
N LYS A 405 18.25 -15.78 12.12
CA LYS A 405 18.23 -16.13 13.56
C LYS A 405 17.52 -17.45 13.80
N GLU A 406 16.30 -17.62 13.27
CA GLU A 406 15.51 -18.84 13.44
C GLU A 406 16.15 -20.04 12.71
N LEU A 407 16.70 -19.83 11.51
CA LEU A 407 17.40 -20.87 10.76
C LEU A 407 18.69 -21.33 11.44
N SER A 408 19.34 -20.47 12.22
CA SER A 408 20.56 -20.82 12.96
C SER A 408 20.37 -22.00 13.93
N GLU A 409 19.15 -22.23 14.41
CA GLU A 409 18.87 -23.36 15.29
C GLU A 409 18.89 -24.71 14.57
N TYR A 410 18.71 -24.71 13.25
CA TYR A 410 18.73 -25.90 12.40
C TYR A 410 20.11 -26.17 11.77
N ALA A 411 21.05 -25.22 11.87
CA ALA A 411 22.41 -25.40 11.37
C ALA A 411 23.19 -26.41 12.22
N GLN A 412 23.57 -27.53 11.60
CA GLN A 412 24.30 -28.61 12.27
C GLN A 412 25.79 -28.27 12.46
N HIS A 413 26.38 -27.53 11.51
CA HIS A 413 27.79 -27.17 11.58
C HIS A 413 27.99 -25.95 12.50
N PRO A 414 28.82 -26.03 13.57
CA PRO A 414 28.93 -24.96 14.57
C PRO A 414 29.35 -23.61 14.01
N LYS A 415 30.23 -23.59 12.98
CA LYS A 415 30.67 -22.32 12.37
C LYS A 415 29.56 -21.64 11.58
N GLU A 416 28.71 -22.42 10.90
CA GLU A 416 27.59 -21.88 10.11
C GLU A 416 26.50 -21.35 11.05
N LYS A 417 26.23 -22.08 12.13
CA LYS A 417 25.34 -21.62 13.21
C LYS A 417 25.78 -20.28 13.80
N GLU A 418 27.06 -20.15 14.13
CA GLU A 418 27.61 -18.90 14.67
C GLU A 418 27.58 -17.77 13.63
N GLN A 419 27.86 -18.07 12.37
CA GLN A 419 27.79 -17.09 11.29
C GLN A 419 26.37 -16.55 11.10
N LEU A 420 25.35 -17.42 11.10
CA LEU A 420 23.94 -17.03 11.02
C LEU A 420 23.52 -16.16 12.22
N ARG A 421 23.94 -16.53 13.43
CA ARG A 421 23.69 -15.74 14.65
C ARG A 421 24.37 -14.39 14.61
N LEU A 422 25.61 -14.33 14.12
CA LEU A 422 26.36 -13.09 13.97
C LEU A 422 25.67 -12.15 12.97
N MET A 423 25.26 -12.65 11.80
CA MET A 423 24.50 -11.87 10.81
C MET A 423 23.14 -11.38 11.32
N ALA A 424 22.55 -12.10 12.28
CA ALA A 424 21.30 -11.69 12.93
C ALA A 424 21.48 -10.71 14.12
N SER A 425 22.73 -10.41 14.50
CA SER A 425 23.03 -9.53 15.62
C SER A 425 23.10 -8.05 15.21
N THR A 426 22.99 -7.16 16.20
CA THR A 426 23.14 -5.72 16.00
C THR A 426 24.59 -5.23 16.12
N SER A 427 25.58 -6.13 16.24
CA SER A 427 26.97 -5.70 16.30
C SER A 427 27.44 -5.13 14.96
N PRO A 428 28.36 -4.16 14.94
CA PRO A 428 28.91 -3.61 13.70
C PRO A 428 29.47 -4.70 12.77
N GLU A 429 30.13 -5.71 13.34
CA GLU A 429 30.68 -6.85 12.60
C GLU A 429 29.57 -7.73 11.99
N GLY A 430 28.49 -7.96 12.74
CA GLY A 430 27.32 -8.72 12.29
C GLY A 430 26.59 -8.05 11.13
N LYS A 431 26.32 -6.75 11.27
CA LYS A 431 25.71 -5.92 10.21
C LYS A 431 26.57 -5.89 8.95
N GLN A 432 27.88 -5.71 9.11
CA GLN A 432 28.81 -5.71 7.98
C GLN A 432 28.81 -7.07 7.28
N LEU A 433 28.83 -8.16 8.03
CA LEU A 433 28.80 -9.51 7.46
C LEU A 433 27.50 -9.79 6.71
N TYR A 434 26.35 -9.41 7.27
CA TYR A 434 25.05 -9.52 6.60
C TYR A 434 25.07 -8.79 5.26
N ASN A 435 25.42 -7.49 5.25
CA ASN A 435 25.42 -6.67 4.03
C ASN A 435 26.44 -7.12 2.96
N GLN A 436 27.47 -7.88 3.33
CA GLN A 436 28.48 -8.37 2.38
C GLN A 436 28.16 -9.75 1.81
N TRP A 437 27.49 -10.60 2.59
CA TRP A 437 27.29 -12.01 2.27
C TRP A 437 25.89 -12.32 1.76
N ILE A 438 24.90 -11.58 2.25
CA ILE A 438 23.50 -11.57 1.80
C ILE A 438 23.33 -10.38 0.86
#